data_AF-A0A958MC27-F1
#
_entry.id   AF-A0A958MC27-F1
#
_cell.length_a   1.000
_cell.length_b   1.000
_cell.length_c   1.000
_cell.angle_alpha   90.00
_cell.angle_beta   90.00
_cell.angle_gamma   90.00
#
_symmetry.space_group_name_H-M   'P 1'
#
loop_
_entity.id
_entity.type
_entity.pdbx_description
1 polymer ?
#
loop_
_entity_poly.entity_id
_entity_poly.type
_entity_poly.pdbx_seq_one_letter_code
_entity_poly.pdbx_strand_id
1 'polypeptide(L)'
;LIKGTGKPMDYNRYGTTTRKKIKNSKALQVTPWAKEVILPAHNEMTHHTEFPKNMAFLCKEPAQYGGETAIYDCARAFENLSPEMQQKISNRNVICRKRYVESASDLRYISWKQVLGEDTTREQAMEHFSSLGYQCHSIQEKENGKTLDILEIHLLRPMVYQYRGKTCLHASMIPLTPFWYWQIWPGKTPPLMVTWENGEPLSYEEFYELDEAVLAARIRYDGWKKHDVLVVDNPRIAHGRLPYTGERLMGGLMAQPARFIQNEAQWQVEIVTE
;
A
#
# COMPACT_ATOMS: atom_id res chain seq x y z
N LEU A 1 -12.87 4.57 -23.36
CA LEU A 1 -11.48 4.47 -22.84
C LEU A 1 -11.14 5.79 -22.17
N ILE A 2 -10.85 5.79 -20.86
CA ILE A 2 -10.44 7.02 -20.14
C ILE A 2 -9.11 7.50 -20.73
N LYS A 3 -9.05 8.76 -21.15
CA LYS A 3 -7.82 9.46 -21.56
C LYS A 3 -7.57 10.58 -20.56
N GLY A 4 -6.37 10.65 -20.01
CA GLY A 4 -5.91 11.77 -19.18
C GLY A 4 -4.89 12.63 -19.93
N THR A 5 -4.88 13.93 -19.63
CA THR A 5 -3.95 14.92 -20.21
C THR A 5 -2.62 15.03 -19.45
N GLY A 6 -2.46 14.33 -18.33
CA GLY A 6 -1.21 14.28 -17.54
C GLY A 6 -0.32 13.06 -17.83
N LYS A 7 0.90 13.07 -17.28
CA LYS A 7 1.79 11.91 -17.27
C LYS A 7 1.27 10.86 -16.27
N PRO A 8 0.89 9.66 -16.72
CA PRO A 8 0.48 8.60 -15.81
C PRO A 8 1.68 8.13 -15.00
N MET A 9 1.47 7.86 -13.72
CA MET A 9 2.49 7.20 -12.90
C MET A 9 2.54 5.71 -13.21
N ASP A 10 3.74 5.14 -13.20
CA ASP A 10 3.99 3.71 -13.35
C ASP A 10 4.39 3.10 -12.00
N TYR A 11 3.93 1.87 -11.74
CA TYR A 11 4.31 1.07 -10.57
C TYR A 11 5.78 0.62 -10.63
N ASN A 12 6.32 0.46 -11.84
CA ASN A 12 7.64 -0.15 -12.04
C ASN A 12 8.77 0.61 -11.33
N ARG A 13 8.64 1.95 -11.21
CA ARG A 13 9.66 2.80 -10.57
C ARG A 13 9.92 2.46 -9.09
N TYR A 14 8.97 1.84 -8.39
CA TYR A 14 9.09 1.52 -6.96
C TYR A 14 9.01 0.02 -6.66
N GLY A 15 9.02 -0.82 -7.71
CA GLY A 15 9.37 -2.23 -7.59
C GLY A 15 8.42 -3.10 -6.76
N THR A 16 7.11 -2.90 -6.90
CA THR A 16 6.11 -3.71 -6.18
C THR A 16 5.43 -4.80 -7.00
N THR A 17 5.09 -4.58 -8.27
CA THR A 17 4.37 -5.60 -9.08
C THR A 17 4.57 -5.38 -10.58
N THR A 18 4.67 -6.46 -11.36
CA THR A 18 4.52 -6.45 -12.83
C THR A 18 3.03 -6.51 -13.19
N ARG A 19 2.34 -5.36 -13.20
CA ARG A 19 0.91 -5.34 -13.60
C ARG A 19 0.76 -5.45 -15.12
N LYS A 20 -0.16 -6.31 -15.58
CA LYS A 20 -0.51 -6.42 -17.00
C LYS A 20 -1.28 -5.16 -17.44
N LYS A 21 -0.80 -4.53 -18.51
CA LYS A 21 -1.48 -3.42 -19.17
C LYS A 21 -2.72 -3.94 -19.90
N ILE A 22 -3.85 -3.25 -19.77
CA ILE A 22 -5.05 -3.59 -20.54
C ILE A 22 -4.80 -3.25 -22.01
N LYS A 23 -5.04 -4.21 -22.91
CA LYS A 23 -4.82 -4.04 -24.37
C LYS A 23 -5.50 -2.75 -24.85
N ASN A 24 -4.75 -1.90 -25.55
CA ASN A 24 -5.18 -0.60 -26.09
C ASN A 24 -5.61 0.44 -25.02
N SER A 25 -5.12 0.36 -23.79
CA SER A 25 -5.41 1.33 -22.72
C SER A 25 -4.15 1.80 -21.99
N LYS A 26 -4.21 2.99 -21.39
CA LYS A 26 -3.21 3.44 -20.38
C LYS A 26 -3.44 2.79 -19.01
N ALA A 27 -4.56 2.09 -18.82
CA ALA A 27 -4.92 1.48 -17.54
C ALA A 27 -4.22 0.13 -17.30
N LEU A 28 -3.92 -0.13 -16.03
CA LEU A 28 -3.36 -1.39 -15.55
C LEU A 28 -4.47 -2.27 -14.95
N GLN A 29 -4.33 -3.59 -15.06
CA GLN A 29 -5.19 -4.54 -14.35
C GLN A 29 -4.91 -4.45 -12.85
N VAL A 30 -5.97 -4.44 -12.03
CA VAL A 30 -5.87 -4.42 -10.56
C VAL A 30 -5.41 -5.79 -10.03
N THR A 31 -4.75 -5.81 -8.87
CA THR A 31 -4.11 -6.99 -8.25
C THR A 31 -5.01 -8.24 -8.23
N PRO A 32 -4.53 -9.39 -8.70
CA PRO A 32 -5.33 -10.60 -8.87
C PRO A 32 -5.44 -11.44 -7.57
N TRP A 33 -5.73 -10.80 -6.43
CA TRP A 33 -6.04 -11.56 -5.20
C TRP A 33 -7.30 -12.41 -5.40
N ALA A 34 -7.34 -13.58 -4.76
CA ALA A 34 -8.48 -14.50 -4.80
C ALA A 34 -9.79 -13.74 -4.53
N LYS A 35 -10.83 -13.96 -5.34
CA LYS A 35 -12.07 -13.15 -5.36
C LYS A 35 -12.85 -13.23 -4.04
N GLU A 36 -12.59 -14.27 -3.24
CA GLU A 36 -13.18 -14.55 -1.93
C GLU A 36 -12.55 -13.72 -0.80
N VAL A 37 -11.38 -13.12 -1.02
CA VAL A 37 -10.61 -12.42 0.02
C VAL A 37 -10.86 -10.91 -0.05
N ILE A 38 -10.99 -10.28 1.13
CA ILE A 38 -11.01 -8.82 1.25
C ILE A 38 -9.61 -8.28 0.94
N LEU A 39 -9.53 -7.32 0.01
CA LEU A 39 -8.36 -6.44 -0.06
C LEU A 39 -8.58 -5.32 0.95
N PRO A 40 -7.77 -5.24 2.02
CA PRO A 40 -7.98 -4.26 3.10
C PRO A 40 -7.83 -2.82 2.61
N ALA A 41 -8.33 -1.89 3.41
CA ALA A 41 -8.23 -0.47 3.13
C ALA A 41 -6.76 -0.02 3.03
N HIS A 42 -6.43 0.66 1.94
CA HIS A 42 -5.11 1.25 1.74
C HIS A 42 -5.21 2.47 0.82
N ASN A 43 -4.27 3.39 0.97
CA ASN A 43 -3.98 4.42 -0.01
C ASN A 43 -2.90 3.88 -0.97
N GLU A 44 -3.12 4.04 -2.27
CA GLU A 44 -2.26 3.44 -3.30
C GLU A 44 -0.81 3.90 -3.13
N MET A 45 0.11 2.95 -3.00
CA MET A 45 1.57 3.16 -2.95
C MET A 45 2.10 4.06 -1.83
N THR A 46 1.32 4.45 -0.82
CA THR A 46 1.80 5.38 0.22
C THR A 46 2.87 4.79 1.17
N HIS A 47 3.12 3.48 1.09
CA HIS A 47 4.28 2.81 1.70
C HIS A 47 5.59 2.99 0.89
N HIS A 48 5.53 3.64 -0.28
CA HIS A 48 6.68 4.06 -1.08
C HIS A 48 7.00 5.53 -0.91
N THR A 49 8.20 5.92 -1.37
CA THR A 49 8.78 7.27 -1.28
C THR A 49 7.93 8.32 -1.98
N GLU A 50 7.34 7.95 -3.12
CA GLU A 50 6.34 8.73 -3.83
C GLU A 50 5.12 7.84 -4.15
N PHE A 51 3.96 8.47 -4.24
CA PHE A 51 2.66 7.84 -4.49
C PHE A 51 1.79 8.74 -5.36
N PRO A 52 0.77 8.20 -6.05
CA PRO A 52 -0.16 9.04 -6.79
C PRO A 52 -1.02 9.87 -5.84
N LYS A 53 -1.19 11.14 -6.15
CA LYS A 53 -2.22 11.97 -5.52
C LYS A 53 -3.61 11.60 -6.03
N ASN A 54 -3.75 11.31 -7.32
CA ASN A 54 -5.03 10.95 -7.91
C ASN A 54 -5.01 9.51 -8.41
N MET A 55 -6.05 8.76 -8.06
CA MET A 55 -6.30 7.41 -8.59
C MET A 55 -7.70 7.37 -9.20
N ALA A 56 -7.84 6.72 -10.34
CA ALA A 56 -9.13 6.51 -10.99
C ALA A 56 -9.35 5.03 -11.27
N PHE A 57 -10.55 4.55 -10.99
CA PHE A 57 -11.01 3.20 -11.28
C PHE A 57 -12.09 3.26 -12.36
N LEU A 58 -11.99 2.37 -13.35
CA LEU A 58 -12.98 2.17 -14.41
C LEU A 58 -13.59 0.78 -14.30
N CYS A 59 -14.91 0.70 -14.18
CA CYS A 59 -15.61 -0.57 -14.27
C CYS A 59 -15.81 -0.96 -15.74
N LYS A 60 -15.04 -1.95 -16.23
CA LYS A 60 -15.26 -2.50 -17.57
C LYS A 60 -16.32 -3.62 -17.54
N GLU A 61 -16.27 -4.46 -16.51
CA GLU A 61 -17.27 -5.50 -16.25
C GLU A 61 -17.49 -5.58 -14.72
N PRO A 62 -18.69 -5.26 -14.21
CA PRO A 62 -18.99 -5.40 -12.79
C PRO A 62 -19.08 -6.88 -12.40
N ALA A 63 -18.82 -7.18 -11.12
CA ALA A 63 -19.06 -8.52 -10.59
C ALA A 63 -20.55 -8.87 -10.62
N GLN A 64 -20.87 -10.18 -10.63
CA GLN A 64 -22.26 -10.64 -10.54
C GLN A 64 -22.86 -10.32 -9.16
N TYR A 65 -22.08 -10.55 -8.10
CA TYR A 65 -22.45 -10.21 -6.72
C TYR A 65 -21.21 -9.70 -5.97
N GLY A 66 -21.39 -8.67 -5.11
CA GLY A 66 -20.30 -8.07 -4.34
C GLY A 66 -19.30 -7.29 -5.20
N GLY A 67 -18.02 -7.32 -4.83
CA GLY A 67 -16.93 -6.78 -5.67
C GLY A 67 -16.84 -5.27 -5.72
N GLU A 68 -17.54 -4.61 -4.79
CA GLU A 68 -17.43 -3.17 -4.57
C GLU A 68 -15.98 -2.79 -4.26
N THR A 69 -15.59 -1.62 -4.78
CA THR A 69 -14.38 -0.96 -4.30
C THR A 69 -14.77 -0.22 -3.04
N ALA A 70 -14.54 -0.82 -1.87
CA ALA A 70 -14.82 -0.15 -0.61
C ALA A 70 -13.93 1.10 -0.51
N ILE A 71 -14.49 2.23 -0.09
CA ILE A 71 -13.78 3.49 0.08
C ILE A 71 -13.96 4.01 1.51
N TYR A 72 -12.91 4.61 2.05
CA TYR A 72 -12.82 5.01 3.46
C TYR A 72 -12.20 6.40 3.55
N ASP A 73 -12.77 7.26 4.37
CA ASP A 73 -12.22 8.60 4.61
C ASP A 73 -11.17 8.55 5.73
N CYS A 74 -9.91 8.86 5.40
CA CYS A 74 -8.80 8.75 6.33
C CYS A 74 -8.84 9.74 7.50
N ALA A 75 -9.47 10.93 7.40
CA ALA A 75 -9.62 11.75 8.62
C ALA A 75 -10.84 11.38 9.43
N ARG A 76 -11.94 10.91 8.81
CA ARG A 76 -13.02 10.31 9.62
C ARG A 76 -12.50 9.11 10.39
N ALA A 77 -11.60 8.32 9.79
CA ALA A 77 -10.93 7.24 10.49
C ALA A 77 -10.10 7.75 11.67
N PHE A 78 -9.35 8.84 11.51
CA PHE A 78 -8.64 9.46 12.64
C PHE A 78 -9.58 9.98 13.73
N GLU A 79 -10.67 10.66 13.34
CA GLU A 79 -11.69 11.20 14.25
C GLU A 79 -12.41 10.10 15.07
N ASN A 80 -12.49 8.88 14.53
CA ASN A 80 -13.11 7.73 15.20
C ASN A 80 -12.22 7.06 16.28
N LEU A 81 -10.93 7.39 16.34
CA LEU A 81 -10.01 6.82 17.33
C LEU A 81 -10.25 7.39 18.72
N SER A 82 -9.88 6.63 19.76
CA SER A 82 -9.85 7.17 21.13
C SER A 82 -8.86 8.34 21.26
N PRO A 83 -9.07 9.28 22.20
CA PRO A 83 -8.12 10.37 22.44
C PRO A 83 -6.70 9.86 22.77
N GLU A 84 -6.59 8.73 23.48
CA GLU A 84 -5.32 8.10 23.81
C GLU A 84 -4.60 7.62 22.55
N MET A 85 -5.31 6.91 21.67
CA MET A 85 -4.73 6.44 20.41
C MET A 85 -4.35 7.61 19.51
N GLN A 86 -5.21 8.63 19.37
CA GLN A 86 -4.90 9.85 18.60
C GLN A 86 -3.60 10.51 19.09
N GLN A 87 -3.44 10.66 20.41
CA GLN A 87 -2.23 11.24 21.01
C GLN A 87 -1.00 10.35 20.73
N LYS A 88 -1.13 9.04 20.90
CA LYS A 88 -0.03 8.10 20.72
C LYS A 88 0.51 8.10 19.30
N ILE A 89 -0.37 7.96 18.30
CA ILE A 89 0.04 7.86 16.89
C ILE A 89 0.45 9.20 16.27
N SER A 90 0.03 10.32 16.87
CA SER A 90 0.47 11.65 16.45
C SER A 90 1.91 11.96 16.84
N ASN A 91 2.45 11.25 17.84
CA ASN A 91 3.80 11.45 18.37
C ASN A 91 4.79 10.34 17.99
N ARG A 92 4.38 9.40 17.13
CA ARG A 92 5.19 8.23 16.76
C ARG A 92 5.13 7.97 15.28
N ASN A 93 6.25 7.57 14.72
CA ASN A 93 6.31 7.04 13.37
C ASN A 93 6.35 5.52 13.37
N VAL A 94 6.18 4.97 12.18
CA VAL A 94 6.38 3.56 11.90
C VAL A 94 7.46 3.35 10.85
N ILE A 95 8.06 2.17 10.86
CA ILE A 95 8.96 1.72 9.80
C ILE A 95 8.20 0.70 8.97
N CYS A 96 8.02 1.01 7.69
CA CYS A 96 7.58 0.05 6.70
C CYS A 96 8.81 -0.74 6.21
N ARG A 97 8.78 -2.06 6.38
CA ARG A 97 9.86 -2.97 6.03
C ARG A 97 9.43 -3.85 4.87
N LYS A 98 10.24 -3.92 3.82
CA LYS A 98 10.00 -4.82 2.70
C LYS A 98 11.20 -5.72 2.44
N ARG A 99 10.94 -7.01 2.27
CA ARG A 99 11.96 -8.05 2.09
C ARG A 99 12.02 -8.53 0.65
N TYR A 100 13.25 -8.63 0.16
CA TYR A 100 13.59 -9.15 -1.16
C TYR A 100 14.62 -10.27 -1.02
N VAL A 101 14.61 -11.19 -1.99
CA VAL A 101 15.60 -12.28 -2.12
C VAL A 101 16.28 -12.23 -3.50
N GLU A 102 17.38 -12.94 -3.69
CA GLU A 102 18.06 -12.95 -4.99
C GLU A 102 17.23 -13.70 -6.02
N SER A 103 16.82 -14.91 -5.64
CA SER A 103 15.97 -15.79 -6.43
C SER A 103 14.75 -16.15 -5.59
N ALA A 104 13.56 -15.96 -6.13
CA ALA A 104 12.32 -16.34 -5.45
C ALA A 104 12.32 -17.87 -5.21
N SER A 105 12.48 -18.29 -3.97
CA SER A 105 12.42 -19.70 -3.56
C SER A 105 11.00 -20.16 -3.24
N ASP A 106 10.11 -19.21 -2.95
CA ASP A 106 8.68 -19.39 -2.74
C ASP A 106 7.91 -18.13 -3.20
N LEU A 107 6.58 -18.11 -3.00
CA LEU A 107 5.71 -17.01 -3.40
C LEU A 107 5.73 -15.80 -2.44
N ARG A 108 6.48 -15.86 -1.33
CA ARG A 108 6.43 -14.85 -0.27
C ARG A 108 7.31 -13.66 -0.61
N TYR A 109 8.60 -13.88 -0.85
CA TYR A 109 9.56 -12.81 -1.15
C TYR A 109 9.73 -12.65 -2.65
N ILE A 110 9.57 -11.43 -3.14
CA ILE A 110 9.86 -11.09 -4.53
C ILE A 110 11.37 -10.97 -4.73
N SER A 111 11.86 -11.39 -5.89
CA SER A 111 13.26 -11.21 -6.21
C SER A 111 13.57 -9.74 -6.54
N TRP A 112 14.67 -9.18 -6.02
CA TRP A 112 15.10 -7.84 -6.45
C TRP A 112 15.56 -7.84 -7.92
N LYS A 113 16.07 -8.97 -8.44
CA LYS A 113 16.43 -9.13 -9.85
C LYS A 113 15.20 -9.07 -10.77
N GLN A 114 14.08 -9.65 -10.34
CA GLN A 114 12.80 -9.52 -11.08
C GLN A 114 12.30 -8.07 -11.15
N VAL A 115 12.72 -7.23 -10.20
CA VAL A 115 12.27 -5.84 -10.07
C VAL A 115 13.21 -4.87 -10.78
N LEU A 116 14.52 -5.06 -10.65
CA LEU A 116 15.55 -4.13 -11.11
C LEU A 116 16.27 -4.61 -12.39
N GLY A 117 16.13 -5.89 -12.74
CA GLY A 117 16.78 -6.54 -13.88
C GLY A 117 17.62 -7.75 -13.45
N GLU A 118 17.64 -8.80 -14.27
CA GLU A 118 18.31 -10.08 -13.96
C GLU A 118 19.81 -9.95 -13.68
N ASP A 119 20.47 -8.97 -14.31
CA ASP A 119 21.90 -8.70 -14.15
C ASP A 119 22.24 -7.84 -12.92
N THR A 120 21.23 -7.43 -12.13
CA THR A 120 21.43 -6.53 -10.99
C THR A 120 22.10 -7.24 -9.82
N THR A 121 23.24 -6.72 -9.36
CA THR A 121 23.90 -7.20 -8.13
C THR A 121 23.18 -6.71 -6.88
N ARG A 122 23.47 -7.33 -5.73
CA ARG A 122 22.90 -6.92 -4.44
C ARG A 122 23.29 -5.48 -4.10
N GLU A 123 24.53 -5.10 -4.35
CA GLU A 123 25.08 -3.77 -4.06
C GLU A 123 24.38 -2.71 -4.92
N GLN A 124 24.16 -3.00 -6.21
CA GLN A 124 23.39 -2.13 -7.11
C GLN A 124 21.94 -1.99 -6.66
N ALA A 125 21.32 -3.08 -6.17
CA ALA A 125 19.98 -3.02 -5.60
C ALA A 125 19.92 -2.14 -4.34
N MET A 126 20.91 -2.27 -3.44
CA MET A 126 21.02 -1.44 -2.25
C MET A 126 21.25 0.04 -2.60
N GLU A 127 22.12 0.33 -3.57
CA GLU A 127 22.36 1.69 -4.06
C GLU A 127 21.08 2.29 -4.65
N HIS A 128 20.36 1.52 -5.47
CA HIS A 128 19.09 1.94 -6.05
C HIS A 128 18.07 2.31 -4.97
N PHE A 129 17.80 1.42 -4.00
CA PHE A 129 16.84 1.71 -2.94
C PHE A 129 17.32 2.85 -2.03
N SER A 130 18.62 2.94 -1.74
CA SER A 130 19.17 4.05 -0.96
C SER A 130 18.98 5.39 -1.67
N SER A 131 19.14 5.44 -3.00
CA SER A 131 18.90 6.64 -3.82
C SER A 131 17.44 7.11 -3.80
N LEU A 132 16.51 6.21 -3.51
CA LEU A 132 15.09 6.52 -3.35
C LEU A 132 14.75 6.97 -1.91
N GLY A 133 15.67 6.83 -0.95
CA GLY A 133 15.48 7.22 0.46
C GLY A 133 15.17 6.05 1.40
N TYR A 134 15.39 4.80 0.98
CA TYR A 134 15.28 3.63 1.86
C TYR A 134 16.58 3.38 2.63
N GLN A 135 16.46 2.91 3.87
CA GLN A 135 17.58 2.30 4.58
C GLN A 135 17.64 0.82 4.23
N CYS A 136 18.81 0.32 3.82
CA CYS A 136 18.98 -1.06 3.36
C CYS A 136 19.70 -1.91 4.42
N HIS A 137 19.20 -3.13 4.65
CA HIS A 137 19.73 -4.07 5.62
C HIS A 137 19.95 -5.44 4.99
N SER A 138 21.06 -6.07 5.36
CA SER A 138 21.36 -7.45 4.99
C SER A 138 21.04 -8.38 6.14
N ILE A 139 20.14 -9.32 5.91
CA ILE A 139 19.65 -10.25 6.92
C ILE A 139 19.88 -11.68 6.42
N GLN A 140 20.36 -12.55 7.30
CA GLN A 140 20.41 -13.98 7.07
C GLN A 140 19.45 -14.68 8.03
N GLU A 141 18.49 -15.41 7.50
CA GLU A 141 17.53 -16.20 8.28
C GLU A 141 17.64 -17.68 7.91
N LYS A 142 17.40 -18.58 8.87
CA LYS A 142 17.28 -20.01 8.60
C LYS A 142 15.81 -20.39 8.64
N GLU A 143 15.34 -21.01 7.58
CA GLU A 143 13.97 -21.49 7.48
C GLU A 143 13.95 -22.89 6.87
N ASN A 144 13.37 -23.86 7.58
CA ASN A 144 13.31 -25.27 7.15
C ASN A 144 14.70 -25.84 6.76
N GLY A 145 15.75 -25.44 7.47
CA GLY A 145 17.13 -25.88 7.19
C GLY A 145 17.82 -25.19 6.02
N LYS A 146 17.16 -24.25 5.32
CA LYS A 146 17.75 -23.41 4.28
C LYS A 146 18.11 -22.03 4.82
N THR A 147 19.28 -21.53 4.46
CA THR A 147 19.64 -20.13 4.69
C THR A 147 18.97 -19.25 3.62
N LEU A 148 18.32 -18.19 4.06
CA LEU A 148 17.71 -17.16 3.22
C LEU A 148 18.53 -15.88 3.36
N ASP A 149 19.13 -15.44 2.27
CA ASP A 149 19.81 -14.16 2.17
C ASP A 149 18.80 -13.08 1.76
N ILE A 150 18.42 -12.24 2.72
CA ILE A 150 17.37 -11.23 2.57
C ILE A 150 18.01 -9.85 2.45
N LEU A 151 17.56 -9.09 1.46
CA LEU A 151 17.71 -7.63 1.41
C LEU A 151 16.42 -7.02 1.95
N GLU A 152 16.48 -6.40 3.12
CA GLU A 152 15.34 -5.72 3.73
C GLU A 152 15.52 -4.21 3.60
N ILE A 153 14.51 -3.53 3.07
CA ILE A 153 14.48 -2.07 2.94
C ILE A 153 13.51 -1.48 3.96
N HIS A 154 13.93 -0.41 4.62
CA HIS A 154 13.18 0.29 5.66
C HIS A 154 12.84 1.68 5.18
N LEU A 155 11.59 2.09 5.44
CA LEU A 155 11.13 3.44 5.15
C LEU A 155 10.32 3.98 6.32
N LEU A 156 10.78 5.09 6.89
CA LEU A 156 10.06 5.80 7.95
C LEU A 156 8.77 6.39 7.37
N ARG A 157 7.64 6.12 8.01
CA ARG A 157 6.32 6.58 7.56
C ARG A 157 5.50 7.10 8.74
N PRO A 158 4.67 8.13 8.51
CA PRO A 158 3.71 8.55 9.51
C PRO A 158 2.66 7.45 9.73
N MET A 159 2.21 7.29 10.98
CA MET A 159 0.89 6.71 11.23
C MET A 159 -0.22 7.77 10.99
N VAL A 160 0.11 9.05 11.16
CA VAL A 160 -0.78 10.19 10.94
C VAL A 160 -0.09 11.30 10.17
N TYR A 161 -0.80 11.92 9.23
CA TYR A 161 -0.31 13.04 8.43
C TYR A 161 -1.38 14.12 8.23
N GLN A 162 -0.95 15.34 7.97
CA GLN A 162 -1.80 16.45 7.60
C GLN A 162 -2.00 16.50 6.09
N TYR A 163 -3.25 16.64 5.67
CA TYR A 163 -3.60 16.86 4.27
C TYR A 163 -4.80 17.78 4.17
N ARG A 164 -4.64 18.91 3.47
CA ARG A 164 -5.70 19.91 3.21
C ARG A 164 -6.46 20.35 4.46
N GLY A 165 -5.73 20.66 5.53
CA GLY A 165 -6.30 21.14 6.80
C GLY A 165 -6.98 20.06 7.64
N LYS A 166 -6.71 18.78 7.36
CA LYS A 166 -7.24 17.64 8.10
C LYS A 166 -6.13 16.70 8.52
N THR A 167 -6.25 16.18 9.74
CA THR A 167 -5.44 15.08 10.25
C THR A 167 -5.97 13.76 9.70
N CYS A 168 -5.17 13.03 8.94
CA CYS A 168 -5.54 11.77 8.30
C CYS A 168 -4.79 10.60 8.96
N LEU A 169 -5.51 9.52 9.24
CA LEU A 169 -4.93 8.23 9.60
C LEU A 169 -4.35 7.54 8.35
N HIS A 170 -3.15 7.01 8.46
CA HIS A 170 -2.47 6.32 7.36
C HIS A 170 -2.96 4.87 7.21
N ALA A 171 -4.11 4.70 6.58
CA ALA A 171 -4.79 3.40 6.43
C ALA A 171 -3.89 2.30 5.87
N SER A 172 -2.97 2.62 4.94
CA SER A 172 -2.04 1.64 4.36
C SER A 172 -1.10 0.97 5.34
N MET A 173 -0.86 1.54 6.53
CA MET A 173 0.05 0.94 7.52
C MET A 173 -0.62 -0.21 8.28
N ILE A 174 -1.92 -0.13 8.48
CA ILE A 174 -2.70 -1.05 9.33
C ILE A 174 -2.69 -2.49 8.80
N PRO A 175 -2.98 -2.77 7.51
CA PRO A 175 -2.94 -4.14 7.00
C PRO A 175 -1.52 -4.69 6.81
N LEU A 176 -0.48 -3.88 7.02
CA LEU A 176 0.91 -4.33 7.02
C LEU A 176 1.34 -4.85 8.41
N THR A 177 0.46 -4.83 9.40
CA THR A 177 0.70 -5.52 10.66
C THR A 177 0.70 -7.04 10.44
N PRO A 178 1.48 -7.81 11.22
CA PRO A 178 1.58 -9.25 11.03
C PRO A 178 0.24 -9.99 11.23
N PHE A 179 -0.72 -9.40 11.95
CA PHE A 179 -2.02 -10.01 12.26
C PHE A 179 -2.84 -10.32 11.00
N TRP A 180 -2.80 -9.45 9.99
CA TRP A 180 -3.48 -9.71 8.72
C TRP A 180 -2.79 -10.84 7.96
N TYR A 181 -1.45 -10.82 7.93
CA TYR A 181 -0.67 -11.85 7.24
C TYR A 181 -0.77 -13.22 7.89
N TRP A 182 -1.03 -13.35 9.19
CA TRP A 182 -1.25 -14.65 9.82
C TRP A 182 -2.43 -15.42 9.23
N GLN A 183 -3.43 -14.73 8.65
CA GLN A 183 -4.54 -15.39 7.95
C GLN A 183 -4.10 -16.01 6.61
N ILE A 184 -2.99 -15.53 6.03
CA ILE A 184 -2.50 -15.92 4.69
C ILE A 184 -1.27 -16.84 4.80
N TRP A 185 -0.33 -16.50 5.69
CA TRP A 185 0.92 -17.22 5.94
C TRP A 185 1.16 -17.41 7.45
N PRO A 186 0.44 -18.33 8.11
CA PRO A 186 0.63 -18.63 9.52
C PRO A 186 2.09 -18.99 9.85
N GLY A 187 2.66 -18.36 10.88
CA GLY A 187 4.01 -18.68 11.37
C GLY A 187 5.15 -18.28 10.43
N LYS A 188 4.89 -17.44 9.41
CA LYS A 188 5.92 -16.91 8.50
C LYS A 188 6.06 -15.41 8.66
N THR A 189 7.28 -14.90 8.51
CA THR A 189 7.50 -13.46 8.44
C THR A 189 6.95 -12.91 7.12
N PRO A 190 6.11 -11.87 7.14
CA PRO A 190 5.56 -11.27 5.93
C PRO A 190 6.63 -10.61 5.05
N PRO A 191 6.40 -10.50 3.72
CA PRO A 191 7.32 -9.81 2.82
C PRO A 191 7.26 -8.29 2.93
N LEU A 192 6.17 -7.76 3.47
CA LEU A 192 5.96 -6.34 3.74
C LEU A 192 5.33 -6.25 5.12
N MET A 193 5.92 -5.46 6.02
CA MET A 193 5.41 -5.33 7.39
C MET A 193 5.63 -3.94 7.95
N VAL A 194 4.95 -3.65 9.06
CA VAL A 194 5.10 -2.41 9.81
C VAL A 194 5.48 -2.67 11.27
N THR A 195 6.38 -1.84 11.80
CA THR A 195 6.73 -1.76 13.22
C THR A 195 6.69 -0.31 13.66
N TRP A 196 6.61 -0.06 14.97
CA TRP A 196 6.96 1.25 15.51
C TRP A 196 8.42 1.61 15.16
N GLU A 197 8.75 2.91 15.19
CA GLU A 197 10.09 3.40 14.82
C GLU A 197 11.21 2.91 15.74
N ASN A 198 10.89 2.49 16.97
CA ASN A 198 11.81 1.80 17.89
C ASN A 198 12.02 0.32 17.54
N GLY A 199 11.34 -0.19 16.51
CA GLY A 199 11.41 -1.56 16.03
C GLY A 199 10.42 -2.53 16.67
N GLU A 200 9.68 -2.13 17.69
CA GLU A 200 8.67 -2.95 18.34
C GLU A 200 7.46 -3.20 17.42
N PRO A 201 6.83 -4.39 17.47
CA PRO A 201 5.59 -4.63 16.75
C PRO A 201 4.45 -3.77 17.31
N LEU A 202 3.46 -3.49 16.48
CA LEU A 202 2.18 -2.98 16.98
C LEU A 202 1.50 -4.10 17.79
N SER A 203 0.90 -3.75 18.92
CA SER A 203 0.09 -4.69 19.70
C SER A 203 -1.20 -5.04 18.94
N TYR A 204 -1.83 -6.14 19.33
CA TYR A 204 -3.10 -6.54 18.72
C TYR A 204 -4.21 -5.51 19.01
N GLU A 205 -4.21 -4.95 20.21
CA GLU A 205 -5.16 -3.92 20.65
C GLU A 205 -4.98 -2.64 19.84
N GLU A 206 -3.73 -2.22 19.59
CA GLU A 206 -3.43 -1.09 18.71
C GLU A 206 -3.94 -1.35 17.28
N PHE A 207 -3.61 -2.52 16.72
CA PHE A 207 -4.07 -2.90 15.39
C PHE A 207 -5.60 -2.91 15.29
N TYR A 208 -6.27 -3.53 16.26
CA TYR A 208 -7.72 -3.69 16.27
C TYR A 208 -8.43 -2.33 16.35
N GLU A 209 -8.00 -1.43 17.23
CA GLU A 209 -8.57 -0.09 17.32
C GLU A 209 -8.38 0.71 16.01
N LEU A 210 -7.19 0.63 15.41
CA LEU A 210 -6.89 1.31 14.16
C LEU A 210 -7.74 0.77 12.99
N ASP A 211 -7.87 -0.56 12.88
CA ASP A 211 -8.65 -1.20 11.82
C ASP A 211 -10.14 -0.88 11.96
N GLU A 212 -10.71 -0.99 13.17
CA GLU A 212 -12.11 -0.65 13.44
C GLU A 212 -12.41 0.82 13.12
N ALA A 213 -11.50 1.74 13.45
CA ALA A 213 -11.65 3.16 13.14
C ALA A 213 -11.71 3.41 11.62
N VAL A 214 -10.90 2.69 10.83
CA VAL A 214 -10.96 2.72 9.36
C VAL A 214 -12.24 2.11 8.85
N LEU A 215 -12.65 0.94 9.32
CA LEU A 215 -13.88 0.26 8.90
C LEU A 215 -15.12 1.12 9.17
N ALA A 216 -15.17 1.81 10.33
CA ALA A 216 -16.23 2.74 10.69
C ALA A 216 -16.27 4.01 9.80
N ALA A 217 -15.16 4.36 9.15
CA ALA A 217 -15.06 5.49 8.23
C ALA A 217 -15.47 5.16 6.77
N ARG A 218 -16.03 3.98 6.53
CA ARG A 218 -16.47 3.55 5.20
C ARG A 218 -17.54 4.49 4.63
N ILE A 219 -17.34 4.90 3.37
CA ILE A 219 -18.33 5.59 2.55
C ILE A 219 -19.07 4.55 1.72
N ARG A 220 -20.41 4.58 1.76
CA ARG A 220 -21.27 3.65 1.00
C ARG A 220 -21.74 4.30 -0.30
N TYR A 221 -21.83 3.49 -1.35
CA TYR A 221 -22.39 3.83 -2.65
C TYR A 221 -23.06 2.58 -3.23
N ASP A 222 -23.84 2.71 -4.30
CA ASP A 222 -24.67 1.63 -4.87
C ASP A 222 -23.87 0.54 -5.63
N GLY A 223 -22.56 0.45 -5.38
CA GLY A 223 -21.67 -0.46 -6.09
C GLY A 223 -21.39 -0.03 -7.53
N TRP A 224 -20.71 -0.89 -8.27
CA TRP A 224 -20.26 -0.62 -9.63
C TRP A 224 -21.35 -0.91 -10.66
N LYS A 225 -21.61 0.05 -11.56
CA LYS A 225 -22.25 -0.20 -12.86
C LYS A 225 -21.19 -0.22 -13.96
N LYS A 226 -21.53 -0.89 -15.07
CA LYS A 226 -20.65 -0.97 -16.23
C LYS A 226 -20.38 0.43 -16.77
N HIS A 227 -19.10 0.73 -16.98
CA HIS A 227 -18.54 2.01 -17.45
C HIS A 227 -18.54 3.16 -16.43
N ASP A 228 -18.92 2.91 -15.18
CA ASP A 228 -18.72 3.89 -14.12
C ASP A 228 -17.22 4.21 -13.96
N VAL A 229 -16.97 5.45 -13.54
CA VAL A 229 -15.64 5.94 -13.19
C VAL A 229 -15.67 6.49 -11.77
N LEU A 230 -14.80 5.95 -10.92
CA LEU A 230 -14.54 6.49 -9.59
C LEU A 230 -13.20 7.20 -9.62
N VAL A 231 -13.15 8.46 -9.17
CA VAL A 231 -11.91 9.21 -9.00
C VAL A 231 -11.72 9.47 -7.50
N VAL A 232 -10.56 9.10 -6.98
CA VAL A 232 -10.21 9.25 -5.57
C VAL A 232 -9.01 10.17 -5.40
N ASP A 233 -9.12 11.06 -4.41
CA ASP A 233 -8.00 11.84 -3.87
C ASP A 233 -7.24 10.92 -2.90
N ASN A 234 -6.22 10.25 -3.42
CA ASN A 234 -5.56 9.10 -2.79
C ASN A 234 -5.00 9.39 -1.38
N PRO A 235 -4.47 10.59 -1.04
CA PRO A 235 -4.04 10.89 0.33
C PRO A 235 -5.21 11.15 1.30
N ARG A 236 -6.46 11.19 0.83
CA ARG A 236 -7.64 11.37 1.69
C ARG A 236 -8.50 10.11 1.75
N ILE A 237 -8.65 9.44 0.62
CA ILE A 237 -9.58 8.33 0.45
C ILE A 237 -8.77 7.05 0.28
N ALA A 238 -8.81 6.20 1.29
CA ALA A 238 -8.33 4.83 1.18
C ALA A 238 -9.36 3.97 0.46
N HIS A 239 -8.91 2.91 -0.19
CA HIS A 239 -9.76 1.96 -0.87
C HIS A 239 -9.37 0.52 -0.59
N GLY A 240 -10.33 -0.37 -0.75
CA GLY A 240 -10.16 -1.82 -0.68
C GLY A 240 -11.01 -2.51 -1.73
N ARG A 241 -11.14 -3.83 -1.61
CA ARG A 241 -12.01 -4.63 -2.48
C ARG A 241 -12.74 -5.65 -1.62
N LEU A 242 -14.07 -5.62 -1.67
CA LEU A 242 -14.87 -6.63 -1.00
C LEU A 242 -14.96 -7.93 -1.83
N PRO A 243 -15.28 -9.06 -1.19
CA PRO A 243 -15.40 -10.34 -1.87
C PRO A 243 -16.45 -10.31 -2.98
N TYR A 244 -16.29 -11.16 -3.98
CA TYR A 244 -17.21 -11.22 -5.12
C TYR A 244 -17.26 -12.57 -5.80
N THR A 245 -18.30 -12.75 -6.61
CA THR A 245 -18.49 -13.91 -7.48
C THR A 245 -18.68 -13.49 -8.93
N GLY A 246 -18.46 -14.44 -9.84
CA GLY A 246 -18.46 -14.20 -11.28
C GLY A 246 -17.20 -13.46 -11.78
N GLU A 247 -17.28 -13.00 -13.03
CA GLU A 247 -16.23 -12.21 -13.68
C GLU A 247 -16.25 -10.77 -13.18
N ARG A 248 -15.08 -10.14 -13.06
CA ARG A 248 -14.94 -8.73 -12.69
C ARG A 248 -13.73 -8.14 -13.36
N LEU A 249 -13.90 -7.05 -14.11
CA LEU A 249 -12.82 -6.38 -14.80
C LEU A 249 -12.80 -4.88 -14.50
N MET A 250 -11.78 -4.47 -13.75
CA MET A 250 -11.52 -3.08 -13.39
C MET A 250 -10.22 -2.59 -14.03
N GLY A 251 -10.21 -1.34 -14.49
CA GLY A 251 -8.98 -0.63 -14.86
C GLY A 251 -8.59 0.40 -13.79
N GLY A 252 -7.29 0.57 -13.55
CA GLY A 252 -6.75 1.62 -12.68
C GLY A 252 -5.89 2.62 -13.46
N LEU A 253 -5.95 3.90 -13.08
CA LEU A 253 -5.11 4.98 -13.60
C LEU A 253 -4.59 5.85 -12.45
N MET A 254 -3.28 6.08 -12.42
CA MET A 254 -2.59 6.86 -11.39
C MET A 254 -1.96 8.11 -12.01
N ALA A 255 -2.01 9.23 -11.32
CA ALA A 255 -1.43 10.48 -11.80
C ALA A 255 -1.03 11.41 -10.67
N GLN A 256 -0.18 12.39 -11.02
CA GLN A 256 0.29 13.47 -10.16
C GLN A 256 1.03 12.94 -8.94
N PRO A 257 2.35 12.71 -9.04
CA PRO A 257 3.13 12.21 -7.92
C PRO A 257 3.06 13.14 -6.71
N ALA A 258 3.04 12.52 -5.54
CA ALA A 258 3.06 13.17 -4.25
C ALA A 258 3.98 12.38 -3.31
N ARG A 259 4.43 13.01 -2.24
CA ARG A 259 5.27 12.38 -1.21
C ARG A 259 4.91 12.90 0.16
N PHE A 260 5.29 12.14 1.19
CA PHE A 260 5.24 12.63 2.56
C PHE A 260 6.52 13.43 2.84
N ILE A 261 6.36 14.62 3.41
CA ILE A 261 7.45 15.45 3.94
C ILE A 261 7.21 15.70 5.43
N GLN A 262 8.27 15.89 6.20
CA GLN A 262 8.17 16.18 7.63
C GLN A 262 8.61 17.62 7.89
N ASN A 263 7.67 18.45 8.36
CA ASN A 263 7.90 19.84 8.74
C ASN A 263 7.54 20.00 10.23
N GLU A 264 8.43 20.54 11.05
CA GLU A 264 8.16 20.85 12.46
C GLU A 264 7.55 19.65 13.24
N ALA A 265 8.11 18.45 13.03
CA ALA A 265 7.65 17.17 13.58
C ALA A 265 6.26 16.68 13.09
N GLN A 266 5.60 17.38 12.17
CA GLN A 266 4.35 16.94 11.54
C GLN A 266 4.59 16.48 10.10
N TRP A 267 3.98 15.35 9.73
CA TRP A 267 4.00 14.89 8.35
C TRP A 267 2.94 15.59 7.52
N GLN A 268 3.30 16.00 6.31
CA GLN A 268 2.42 16.62 5.33
C GLN A 268 2.55 15.93 3.99
N VAL A 269 1.54 16.08 3.13
CA VAL A 269 1.59 15.60 1.75
C VAL A 269 2.01 16.76 0.83
N GLU A 270 3.13 16.57 0.15
CA GLU A 270 3.62 17.49 -0.87
C GLU A 270 3.33 16.92 -2.26
N ILE A 271 2.87 17.77 -3.18
CA ILE A 271 2.73 17.40 -4.59
C ILE A 271 4.09 17.60 -5.27
N VAL A 272 4.60 16.55 -5.91
CA VAL A 272 5.83 16.62 -6.68
C VAL A 272 5.50 17.24 -8.03
N THR A 273 5.92 18.49 -8.22
CA THR A 273 5.89 19.16 -9.53
C THR A 273 7.15 18.78 -10.30
N GLU A 274 6.97 18.33 -11.54
CA GLU A 274 8.08 18.13 -12.50
C GLU A 274 8.75 19.45 -12.89
#